data_AF-A0AB32WGR8-F1
#
_entry.id   AF-A0AB32WGR8-F1
#
_cell.length_a   1.000
_cell.length_b   1.000
_cell.length_c   1.000
_cell.angle_alpha   90.00
_cell.angle_beta   90.00
_cell.angle_gamma   90.00
#
_symmetry.space_group_name_H-M   'P 1'
#
loop_
_entity.id
_entity.type
_entity.pdbx_description
1 polymer ?
#
loop_
_entity_poly.entity_id
_entity_poly.type
_entity_poly.pdbx_seq_one_letter_code
_entity_poly.pdbx_strand_id
1 'polypeptide(L)'
;MLILTSIFPHFYRAPADALNPLYLQFAKPEEDYGLAKRAMEVYDQATKAVPNHEKLGMYEIYIARAAGISGVPKTREIYEQAIESGLPDKDTKTMCLRYAESENSLGEIDCARGIYVFASQFADPCPDADFWDEWRGFEVQHGNGDTFTECFCKIRARHIQ
;
A
#
# COMPACT_ATOMS: atom_id res chain seq x y z
N MET A 1 -10.97 27.95 -1.81
CA MET A 1 -11.17 27.52 -0.42
C MET A 1 -12.61 27.11 -0.11
N LEU A 2 -13.58 27.24 -1.04
CA LEU A 2 -15.01 27.04 -0.75
C LEU A 2 -15.61 25.71 -1.24
N ILE A 3 -14.98 25.00 -2.18
CA ILE A 3 -15.60 23.82 -2.82
C ILE A 3 -15.43 22.57 -1.94
N LEU A 4 -14.23 22.35 -1.42
CA LEU A 4 -13.87 21.21 -0.55
C LEU A 4 -14.66 21.20 0.78
N THR A 5 -14.79 22.33 1.46
CA THR A 5 -15.53 22.38 2.74
C THR A 5 -17.04 22.37 2.58
N SER A 6 -17.57 22.81 1.43
CA SER A 6 -19.02 22.92 1.22
C SER A 6 -19.67 21.61 0.76
N ILE A 7 -18.95 20.72 0.06
CA ILE A 7 -19.54 19.50 -0.52
C ILE A 7 -19.20 18.24 0.28
N PHE A 8 -18.05 18.19 0.95
CA PHE A 8 -17.65 17.05 1.80
C PHE A 8 -18.68 16.63 2.87
N PRO A 9 -19.38 17.54 3.57
CA PRO A 9 -20.42 17.16 4.52
C PRO A 9 -21.57 16.35 3.90
N HIS A 10 -21.73 16.39 2.58
CA HIS A 10 -22.75 15.65 1.85
C HIS A 10 -22.29 14.24 1.43
N PHE A 11 -20.98 13.97 1.38
CA PHE A 11 -20.46 12.63 1.12
C PHE A 11 -20.84 11.64 2.22
N TYR A 12 -20.89 12.08 3.47
CA TYR A 12 -21.35 11.25 4.61
C TYR A 12 -22.80 10.77 4.49
N ARG A 13 -23.58 11.31 3.54
CA ARG A 13 -24.96 10.85 3.24
C ARG A 13 -25.03 9.89 2.06
N ALA A 14 -23.94 9.66 1.34
CA ALA A 14 -23.90 8.73 0.22
C ALA A 14 -23.74 7.29 0.73
N PRO A 15 -24.32 6.30 0.04
CA PRO A 15 -24.10 4.90 0.36
C PRO A 15 -22.62 4.54 0.19
N ALA A 16 -22.10 3.63 1.03
CA ALA A 16 -20.67 3.29 1.09
C ALA A 16 -20.08 2.90 -0.28
N ASP A 17 -20.84 2.14 -1.07
CA ASP A 17 -20.43 1.66 -2.41
C ASP A 17 -20.29 2.78 -3.45
N ALA A 18 -20.92 3.94 -3.21
CA ALA A 18 -20.81 5.08 -4.09
C ALA A 18 -19.64 5.99 -3.73
N LEU A 19 -19.01 5.84 -2.56
CA LEU A 19 -18.00 6.79 -2.07
C LEU A 19 -16.75 6.80 -2.95
N ASN A 20 -16.23 5.63 -3.32
CA ASN A 20 -15.04 5.50 -4.16
C ASN A 20 -15.09 6.31 -5.46
N PRO A 21 -16.06 6.07 -6.37
CA PRO A 21 -16.11 6.81 -7.63
C PRO A 21 -16.35 8.31 -7.41
N LEU A 22 -17.04 8.68 -6.34
CA LEU A 22 -17.31 10.07 -5.98
C LEU A 22 -16.01 10.76 -5.53
N TYR A 23 -15.20 10.16 -4.66
CA TYR A 23 -13.89 10.69 -4.28
C TYR A 23 -12.95 10.84 -5.49
N LEU A 24 -12.93 9.86 -6.39
CA LEU A 24 -12.10 9.91 -7.60
C LEU A 24 -12.53 11.03 -8.58
N GLN A 25 -13.84 11.25 -8.74
CA GLN A 25 -14.36 12.36 -9.55
C GLN A 25 -14.01 13.72 -8.96
N PHE A 26 -13.92 13.83 -7.63
CA PHE A 26 -13.55 15.07 -6.95
C PHE A 26 -12.04 15.33 -6.95
N ALA A 27 -11.22 14.29 -6.87
CA ALA A 27 -9.77 14.45 -6.89
C ALA A 27 -9.25 14.94 -8.25
N LYS A 28 -9.83 14.47 -9.37
CA LYS A 28 -9.42 14.84 -10.74
C LYS A 28 -9.36 16.36 -11.00
N PRO A 29 -10.42 17.15 -10.74
CA PRO A 29 -10.36 18.60 -10.86
C PRO A 29 -9.27 19.22 -9.97
N GLU A 30 -9.10 18.76 -8.73
CA GLU A 30 -8.07 19.32 -7.84
C GLU A 30 -6.64 19.03 -8.36
N GLU A 31 -6.42 17.89 -9.04
CA GLU A 31 -5.19 17.61 -9.79
C GLU A 31 -5.03 18.55 -11.00
N ASP A 32 -6.07 18.67 -11.84
CA ASP A 32 -6.04 19.45 -13.08
C ASP A 32 -5.85 20.95 -12.85
N TYR A 33 -6.42 21.50 -11.76
CA TYR A 33 -6.26 22.91 -11.39
C TYR A 33 -4.98 23.21 -10.60
N GLY A 34 -4.05 22.25 -10.51
CA GLY A 34 -2.72 22.44 -9.93
C GLY A 34 -2.70 22.50 -8.40
N LEU A 35 -3.74 22.00 -7.73
CA LEU A 35 -3.85 21.97 -6.27
C LEU A 35 -3.44 20.59 -5.75
N ALA A 36 -2.25 20.13 -6.16
CA ALA A 36 -1.63 18.85 -5.78
C ALA A 36 -1.83 18.50 -4.29
N LYS A 37 -1.54 19.45 -3.39
CA LYS A 37 -1.69 19.25 -1.94
C LYS A 37 -3.13 18.91 -1.55
N ARG A 38 -4.12 19.56 -2.16
CA ARG A 38 -5.55 19.30 -1.88
C ARG A 38 -6.00 17.97 -2.46
N ALA A 39 -5.53 17.61 -3.65
CA ALA A 39 -5.79 16.29 -4.21
C ALA A 39 -5.28 15.18 -3.25
N MET A 40 -4.09 15.35 -2.67
CA MET A 40 -3.55 14.41 -1.67
C MET A 40 -4.38 14.35 -0.39
N GLU A 41 -4.90 15.47 0.09
CA GLU A 41 -5.82 15.51 1.26
C GLU A 41 -7.15 14.80 0.95
N VAL A 42 -7.67 14.92 -0.27
CA VAL A 42 -8.87 14.20 -0.72
C VAL A 42 -8.65 12.70 -0.73
N TYR A 43 -7.51 12.23 -1.26
CA TYR A 43 -7.18 10.81 -1.27
C TYR A 43 -6.97 10.25 0.13
N ASP A 44 -6.25 10.95 1.01
CA ASP A 44 -6.08 10.54 2.42
C ASP A 44 -7.43 10.43 3.15
N GLN A 45 -8.37 11.34 2.86
CA GLN A 45 -9.70 11.25 3.47
C GLN A 45 -10.54 10.13 2.85
N ALA A 46 -10.36 9.85 1.56
CA ALA A 46 -11.05 8.75 0.90
C ALA A 46 -10.67 7.40 1.52
N THR A 47 -9.39 7.14 1.78
CA THR A 47 -8.94 5.87 2.39
C THR A 47 -9.53 5.62 3.77
N LYS A 48 -9.89 6.69 4.51
CA LYS A 48 -10.54 6.64 5.82
C LYS A 48 -12.06 6.42 5.73
N ALA A 49 -12.70 6.94 4.68
CA ALA A 49 -14.16 6.90 4.52
C ALA A 49 -14.66 5.62 3.82
N VAL A 50 -13.81 4.99 3.00
CA VAL A 50 -14.16 3.86 2.14
C VAL A 50 -14.25 2.55 2.94
N PRO A 51 -15.21 1.67 2.62
CA PRO A 51 -15.33 0.36 3.29
C PRO A 51 -14.13 -0.55 2.99
N ASN A 52 -13.83 -1.49 3.90
CA ASN A 52 -12.61 -2.29 3.84
C ASN A 52 -12.38 -3.04 2.52
N HIS A 53 -13.44 -3.53 1.87
CA HIS A 53 -13.35 -4.26 0.60
C HIS A 53 -12.89 -3.40 -0.58
N GLU A 54 -12.97 -2.08 -0.44
CA GLU A 54 -12.64 -1.10 -1.47
C GLU A 54 -11.41 -0.25 -1.12
N LYS A 55 -10.92 -0.35 0.12
CA LYS A 55 -9.75 0.40 0.60
C LYS A 55 -8.48 0.08 -0.17
N LEU A 56 -8.25 -1.19 -0.51
CA LEU A 56 -7.05 -1.60 -1.26
C LEU A 56 -6.94 -0.82 -2.58
N GLY A 57 -8.00 -0.82 -3.39
CA GLY A 57 -8.02 -0.09 -4.66
C GLY A 57 -7.86 1.43 -4.48
N MET A 58 -8.41 2.01 -3.40
CA MET A 58 -8.22 3.43 -3.09
C MET A 58 -6.76 3.74 -2.76
N TYR A 59 -6.09 2.91 -1.97
CA TYR A 59 -4.66 3.08 -1.68
C TYR A 59 -3.78 2.90 -2.92
N GLU A 60 -4.08 1.93 -3.79
CA GLU A 60 -3.34 1.73 -5.04
C GLU A 60 -3.38 2.99 -5.92
N ILE A 61 -4.56 3.61 -6.05
CA ILE A 61 -4.70 4.87 -6.78
C ILE A 61 -3.93 5.98 -6.05
N TYR A 62 -4.08 6.08 -4.73
CA TYR A 62 -3.44 7.13 -3.95
C TYR A 62 -1.92 7.11 -4.09
N ILE A 63 -1.30 5.93 -3.97
CA ILE A 63 0.14 5.70 -4.12
C ILE A 63 0.60 6.08 -5.53
N ALA A 64 -0.10 5.63 -6.57
CA ALA A 64 0.25 5.94 -7.95
C ALA A 64 0.24 7.46 -8.22
N ARG A 65 -0.71 8.20 -7.62
CA ARG A 65 -0.79 9.66 -7.71
C ARG A 65 0.29 10.35 -6.87
N ALA A 66 0.52 9.89 -5.65
CA ALA A 66 1.53 10.44 -4.76
C ALA A 66 2.95 10.29 -5.31
N ALA A 67 3.26 9.16 -5.95
CA ALA A 67 4.55 8.93 -6.60
C ALA A 67 4.84 9.98 -7.70
N GLY A 68 3.82 10.38 -8.47
CA GLY A 68 3.96 11.38 -9.53
C GLY A 68 4.03 12.84 -9.04
N ILE A 69 3.43 13.14 -7.88
CA ILE A 69 3.22 14.52 -7.43
C ILE A 69 4.12 14.91 -6.25
N SER A 70 4.27 14.01 -5.27
CA SER A 70 4.92 14.28 -3.97
C SER A 70 6.23 13.50 -3.76
N GLY A 71 6.52 12.51 -4.62
CA GLY A 71 7.76 11.75 -4.61
C GLY A 71 7.83 10.67 -3.53
N VAL A 72 9.04 10.12 -3.37
CA VAL A 72 9.31 8.91 -2.55
C VAL A 72 8.90 9.03 -1.09
N PRO A 73 9.26 10.10 -0.34
CA PRO A 73 8.99 10.15 1.11
C PRO A 73 7.49 10.07 1.41
N LYS A 74 6.67 10.76 0.62
CA LYS A 74 5.22 10.73 0.81
C LYS A 74 4.63 9.38 0.46
N THR A 75 5.19 8.71 -0.54
CA THR A 75 4.74 7.37 -0.96
C THR A 75 4.97 6.34 0.14
N ARG A 76 6.11 6.40 0.84
CA ARG A 76 6.41 5.57 2.02
C ARG A 76 5.39 5.73 3.14
N GLU A 77 5.08 6.99 3.51
CA GLU A 77 4.06 7.29 4.53
C GLU A 77 2.71 6.67 4.18
N ILE A 78 2.33 6.66 2.89
CA ILE A 78 1.05 6.10 2.44
C ILE A 78 1.05 4.58 2.53
N TYR A 79 2.15 3.91 2.21
CA TYR A 79 2.29 2.46 2.39
C TYR A 79 2.16 2.05 3.86
N GLU A 80 2.87 2.76 4.74
CA GLU A 80 2.81 2.52 6.20
C GLU A 80 1.39 2.73 6.71
N GLN A 81 0.75 3.84 6.33
CA GLN A 81 -0.65 4.11 6.66
C GLN A 81 -1.58 2.99 6.17
N ALA A 82 -1.38 2.46 4.96
CA ALA A 82 -2.20 1.39 4.43
C ALA A 82 -2.09 0.11 5.28
N ILE A 83 -0.85 -0.27 5.64
CA ILE A 83 -0.55 -1.44 6.47
C ILE A 83 -1.17 -1.30 7.86
N GLU A 84 -1.11 -0.11 8.47
CA GLU A 84 -1.67 0.16 9.80
C GLU A 84 -3.21 0.35 9.80
N SER A 85 -3.83 0.58 8.65
CA SER A 85 -5.26 0.91 8.55
C SER A 85 -6.22 -0.24 8.83
N GLY A 86 -5.71 -1.43 9.14
CA GLY A 86 -6.51 -2.63 9.43
C GLY A 86 -7.10 -3.28 8.17
N LEU A 87 -6.34 -3.29 7.08
CA LEU A 87 -6.68 -4.08 5.90
C LEU A 87 -6.71 -5.59 6.24
N PRO A 88 -7.54 -6.39 5.54
CA PRO A 88 -7.47 -7.84 5.63
C PRO A 88 -6.06 -8.35 5.34
N ASP A 89 -5.62 -9.43 6.00
CA ASP A 89 -4.24 -9.95 5.87
C ASP A 89 -3.79 -10.16 4.41
N LYS A 90 -4.71 -10.59 3.53
CA LYS A 90 -4.46 -10.73 2.09
C LYS A 90 -4.09 -9.41 1.42
N ASP A 91 -4.82 -8.35 1.74
CA ASP A 91 -4.64 -7.03 1.16
C ASP A 91 -3.40 -6.36 1.74
N THR A 92 -3.16 -6.53 3.05
CA THR A 92 -1.91 -6.10 3.72
C THR A 92 -0.69 -6.72 3.07
N LYS A 93 -0.70 -8.03 2.81
CA LYS A 93 0.37 -8.74 2.07
C LYS A 93 0.62 -8.13 0.70
N THR A 94 -0.45 -7.88 -0.04
CA THR A 94 -0.39 -7.29 -1.39
C THR A 94 0.25 -5.90 -1.34
N MET A 95 -0.10 -5.09 -0.33
CA MET A 95 0.51 -3.78 -0.11
C MET A 95 1.98 -3.87 0.27
N CYS A 96 2.36 -4.81 1.13
CA CYS A 96 3.76 -5.02 1.48
C CYS A 96 4.60 -5.47 0.27
N LEU A 97 4.10 -6.36 -0.59
CA LEU A 97 4.80 -6.79 -1.80
C LEU A 97 5.07 -5.60 -2.72
N ARG A 98 4.04 -4.81 -3.04
CA ARG A 98 4.19 -3.59 -3.84
C ARG A 98 5.17 -2.59 -3.20
N TYR A 99 5.16 -2.48 -1.87
CA TYR A 99 6.09 -1.60 -1.16
C TYR A 99 7.53 -2.09 -1.30
N ALA A 100 7.77 -3.38 -1.10
CA ALA A 100 9.09 -3.99 -1.25
C ALA A 100 9.63 -3.85 -2.68
N GLU A 101 8.79 -4.07 -3.71
CA GLU A 101 9.14 -3.84 -5.11
C GLU A 101 9.53 -2.38 -5.36
N SER A 102 8.79 -1.43 -4.80
CA SER A 102 9.07 0.00 -4.96
C SER A 102 10.40 0.40 -4.32
N GLU A 103 10.70 -0.08 -3.11
CA GLU A 103 11.98 0.16 -2.44
C GLU A 103 13.14 -0.50 -3.18
N ASN A 104 12.92 -1.71 -3.72
CA ASN A 104 13.91 -2.39 -4.55
C ASN A 104 14.23 -1.58 -5.81
N SER A 105 13.22 -1.01 -6.47
CA SER A 105 13.41 -0.15 -7.65
C SER A 105 14.17 1.15 -7.36
N LEU A 106 14.15 1.61 -6.10
CA LEU A 106 14.91 2.77 -5.62
C LEU A 106 16.33 2.40 -5.17
N GLY A 107 16.68 1.11 -5.14
CA GLY A 107 17.96 0.60 -4.67
C GLY A 107 18.07 0.44 -3.15
N GLU A 108 16.95 0.59 -2.42
CA GLU A 108 16.89 0.53 -0.95
C GLU A 108 16.66 -0.92 -0.50
N ILE A 109 17.66 -1.77 -0.72
CA ILE A 109 17.58 -3.23 -0.54
C ILE A 109 17.26 -3.61 0.91
N ASP A 110 17.86 -2.93 1.89
CA ASP A 110 17.65 -3.26 3.31
C ASP A 110 16.23 -2.92 3.77
N CYS A 111 15.64 -1.83 3.23
CA CYS A 111 14.25 -1.49 3.45
C CYS A 111 13.32 -2.53 2.82
N ALA A 112 13.55 -2.90 1.55
CA ALA A 112 12.79 -3.94 0.86
C ALA A 112 12.81 -5.27 1.63
N ARG A 113 13.98 -5.68 2.13
CA ARG A 113 14.12 -6.89 2.96
C ARG A 113 13.32 -6.80 4.25
N GLY A 114 13.39 -5.67 4.96
CA GLY A 114 12.59 -5.43 6.17
C GLY A 114 11.09 -5.60 5.91
N ILE A 115 10.62 -5.14 4.76
CA ILE A 115 9.22 -5.28 4.34
C ILE A 115 8.87 -6.75 4.07
N TYR A 116 9.71 -7.52 3.36
CA TYR A 116 9.48 -8.97 3.18
C TYR A 116 9.42 -9.73 4.51
N VAL A 117 10.31 -9.40 5.46
CA VAL A 117 10.29 -9.98 6.81
C VAL A 117 8.97 -9.64 7.52
N PHE A 118 8.50 -8.40 7.41
CA PHE A 118 7.22 -7.99 7.98
C PHE A 118 6.04 -8.73 7.32
N ALA A 119 6.01 -8.80 5.99
CA ALA A 119 4.96 -9.47 5.22
C ALA A 119 4.87 -10.97 5.52
N SER A 120 5.99 -11.62 5.85
CA SER A 120 6.03 -13.02 6.28
C SER A 120 5.25 -13.30 7.58
N GLN A 121 4.85 -12.24 8.30
CA GLN A 121 3.98 -12.36 9.47
C GLN A 121 2.54 -12.76 9.08
N PHE A 122 2.14 -12.48 7.85
CA PHE A 122 0.79 -12.68 7.31
C PHE A 122 0.74 -13.76 6.21
N ALA A 123 1.90 -14.30 5.81
CA ALA A 123 2.02 -15.29 4.74
C ALA A 123 2.11 -16.72 5.28
N ASP A 124 1.24 -17.59 4.78
CA ASP A 124 1.26 -19.02 5.05
C ASP A 124 2.02 -19.77 3.94
N PRO A 125 2.79 -20.82 4.24
CA PRO A 125 3.65 -21.46 3.24
C PRO A 125 2.93 -22.14 2.07
N CYS A 126 1.68 -22.56 2.27
CA CYS A 126 0.93 -23.35 1.29
C CYS A 126 0.00 -22.51 0.38
N PRO A 127 -0.89 -21.63 0.92
CA PRO A 127 -1.71 -20.79 0.05
C PRO A 127 -0.94 -19.61 -0.56
N ASP A 128 0.18 -19.19 0.02
CA ASP A 128 0.95 -18.01 -0.43
C ASP A 128 2.31 -18.37 -1.04
N ALA A 129 2.40 -19.47 -1.79
CA ALA A 129 3.64 -19.90 -2.43
C ALA A 129 4.29 -18.79 -3.28
N ASP A 130 3.46 -18.00 -3.98
CA ASP A 130 3.89 -16.88 -4.83
C ASP A 130 4.70 -15.84 -4.04
N PHE A 131 4.27 -15.49 -2.82
CA PHE A 131 4.98 -14.56 -1.94
C PHE A 131 6.40 -15.08 -1.61
N TRP A 132 6.50 -16.36 -1.27
CA TRP A 132 7.77 -16.98 -0.91
C TRP A 132 8.70 -17.15 -2.11
N ASP A 133 8.15 -17.40 -3.30
CA ASP A 133 8.92 -17.42 -4.55
C ASP A 133 9.46 -16.05 -4.91
N GLU A 134 8.67 -15.00 -4.73
CA GLU A 134 9.12 -13.62 -4.97
C GLU A 134 10.24 -13.22 -4.00
N TRP A 135 10.07 -13.48 -2.70
CA TRP A 135 11.11 -13.19 -1.70
C TRP A 135 12.39 -14.02 -1.96
N ARG A 136 12.24 -15.29 -2.34
CA ARG A 136 13.40 -16.10 -2.80
C ARG A 136 14.11 -15.45 -3.98
N GLY A 137 13.35 -15.01 -4.98
CA GLY A 137 13.89 -14.31 -6.16
C GLY A 137 14.65 -13.03 -5.78
N PHE A 138 14.12 -12.27 -4.83
CA PHE A 138 14.77 -11.08 -4.27
C PHE A 138 16.11 -11.42 -3.58
N GLU A 139 16.15 -12.42 -2.69
CA GLU A 139 17.40 -12.80 -2.00
C GLU A 139 18.42 -13.44 -2.95
N VAL A 140 18.01 -14.10 -4.04
CA VAL A 140 18.95 -14.58 -5.07
C VAL A 140 19.63 -13.41 -5.79
N GLN A 141 18.92 -12.31 -6.01
CA GLN A 141 19.44 -11.13 -6.71
C GLN A 141 20.28 -10.21 -5.81
N HIS A 142 19.88 -10.04 -4.55
CA HIS A 142 20.42 -9.01 -3.65
C HIS A 142 20.94 -9.53 -2.31
N GLY A 143 20.73 -10.81 -2.02
CA GLY A 143 21.09 -11.44 -0.75
C GLY A 143 22.52 -11.95 -0.72
N ASN A 144 22.91 -12.39 0.48
CA ASN A 144 24.11 -13.17 0.72
C ASN A 144 23.72 -14.50 1.40
N GLY A 145 24.69 -15.38 1.66
CA GLY A 145 24.40 -16.70 2.26
C GLY A 145 23.64 -16.63 3.60
N ASP A 146 23.86 -15.58 4.39
CA ASP A 146 23.26 -15.41 5.71
C ASP A 146 21.80 -14.94 5.61
N THR A 147 21.50 -13.96 4.75
CA THR A 147 20.13 -13.46 4.54
C THR A 147 19.24 -14.52 3.88
N PHE A 148 19.82 -15.29 2.96
CA PHE A 148 19.14 -16.44 2.36
C PHE A 148 18.77 -17.46 3.43
N THR A 149 19.71 -17.80 4.33
CA THR A 149 19.45 -18.75 5.43
C THR A 149 18.33 -18.27 6.35
N GLU A 150 18.30 -16.97 6.68
CA GLU A 150 17.22 -16.39 7.49
C GLU A 150 15.84 -16.54 6.82
N CYS A 151 15.73 -16.26 5.52
CA CYS A 151 14.50 -16.46 4.75
C CYS A 151 14.02 -17.93 4.82
N PHE A 152 14.92 -18.91 4.63
CA PHE A 152 14.57 -20.32 4.77
C PHE A 152 14.15 -20.71 6.19
N CYS A 153 14.78 -20.15 7.22
CA CYS A 153 14.38 -20.37 8.61
C CYS A 153 12.94 -19.88 8.87
N LYS A 154 12.56 -18.72 8.32
CA LYS A 154 11.20 -18.17 8.43
C LYS A 154 10.16 -19.05 7.74
N ILE A 155 10.44 -19.51 6.51
CA ILE A 155 9.59 -20.46 5.79
C ILE A 155 9.35 -21.73 6.62
N ARG A 156 10.43 -22.32 7.16
CA ARG A 156 10.35 -23.56 7.93
C ARG A 156 9.61 -23.38 9.25
N ALA A 157 9.77 -22.25 9.94
CA ALA A 157 9.06 -21.97 11.17
C ALA A 157 7.53 -21.93 10.97
N ARG A 158 7.08 -21.41 9.81
CA ARG A 158 5.65 -21.35 9.46
C ARG A 158 5.03 -22.69 9.09
N HIS A 159 5.82 -23.62 8.55
CA HIS A 159 5.34 -24.98 8.27
C HIS A 159 5.04 -25.82 9.53
N ILE A 160 5.53 -25.39 10.71
CA ILE A 160 5.44 -26.13 11.97
C ILE A 160 4.29 -25.63 12.86
N GLN A 161 3.71 -24.46 12.55
CA GLN A 161 2.54 -23.89 13.25
C GLN A 161 1.23 -24.36 12.62
#